data_AF-A0A945CUL5-F1
#
_entry.id   AF-A0A945CUL5-F1
#
_cell.length_a   1.000
_cell.length_b   1.000
_cell.length_c   1.000
_cell.angle_alpha   90.00
_cell.angle_beta   90.00
_cell.angle_gamma   90.00
#
_symmetry.space_group_name_H-M   'P 1'
#
loop_
_entity.id
_entity.type
_entity.pdbx_description
1 polymer ?
#
loop_
_entity_poly.entity_id
_entity_poly.type
_entity_poly.pdbx_seq_one_letter_code
_entity_poly.pdbx_strand_id
1 'polypeptide(L)'
;MADILSKDEIDDLLSATEEHMGEGKEKRKGEQAQQRIVTSYDFKHPARVNKDQLRTLENLHDNFARLLSSTFSGAMRSVVDVDTAFVDQTTYAEFIMSLSNPSCSYQFTLGPTSGQAIIDFAMPVVFAFVDRIFGGKGASQGVEARQLTPIEIGVINRITKRVIEDLEATWEPILRVEITDIELETNPEFMQITAASEIVILMAFEVKA
;
A
#
# COMPACT_ATOMS: atom_id res chain seq x y z
N MET A 1 -14.59 -86.89 24.48
CA MET A 1 -14.99 -85.98 25.57
C MET A 1 -14.59 -84.60 25.10
N ALA A 2 -15.55 -83.70 24.92
CA ALA A 2 -15.26 -82.34 24.48
C ALA A 2 -14.73 -81.57 25.69
N ASP A 3 -13.53 -81.01 25.59
CA ASP A 3 -12.99 -80.10 26.60
C ASP A 3 -13.92 -78.89 26.67
N ILE A 4 -14.57 -78.74 27.82
CA ILE A 4 -15.43 -77.60 28.10
C ILE A 4 -14.48 -76.49 28.53
N LEU A 5 -14.23 -75.55 27.62
CA LEU A 5 -13.41 -74.36 27.87
C LEU A 5 -13.89 -73.65 29.13
N SER A 6 -12.94 -73.24 29.96
CA SER A 6 -13.22 -72.48 31.17
C SER A 6 -13.60 -71.04 30.81
N LYS A 7 -14.31 -70.35 31.71
CA LYS A 7 -14.75 -68.96 31.48
C LYS A 7 -13.59 -68.00 31.20
N ASP A 8 -12.41 -68.27 31.76
CA ASP A 8 -11.23 -67.43 31.57
C ASP A 8 -10.66 -67.57 30.14
N GLU A 9 -10.70 -68.77 29.56
CA GLU A 9 -10.29 -69.00 28.16
C GLU A 9 -11.28 -68.41 27.15
N ILE A 10 -12.55 -68.26 27.53
CA ILE A 10 -13.57 -67.59 26.72
C ILE A 10 -13.32 -66.07 26.69
N ASP A 11 -12.94 -65.47 27.82
CA ASP A 11 -12.64 -64.03 27.90
C ASP A 11 -11.31 -63.69 27.18
N ASP A 12 -10.32 -64.58 27.20
CA ASP A 12 -9.08 -64.43 26.42
C ASP A 12 -9.35 -64.50 24.90
N LEU A 13 -10.28 -65.37 24.45
CA LEU A 13 -10.68 -65.42 23.04
C LEU A 13 -11.57 -64.22 22.63
N LEU A 14 -12.41 -63.71 23.53
CA LEU A 14 -13.23 -62.51 23.29
C LEU A 14 -12.39 -61.25 23.18
N SER A 15 -11.40 -61.07 24.07
CA SER A 15 -10.47 -59.94 24.00
C SER A 15 -9.58 -60.00 22.75
N ALA A 16 -9.07 -61.20 22.39
CA ALA A 16 -8.30 -61.38 21.16
C ALA A 16 -9.11 -61.15 19.87
N THR A 17 -10.43 -61.37 19.89
CA THR A 17 -11.31 -61.08 18.74
C THR A 17 -11.79 -59.63 18.70
N GLU A 18 -11.94 -58.95 19.85
CA GLU A 18 -12.15 -57.50 19.91
C GLU A 18 -10.93 -56.72 19.39
N GLU A 19 -9.70 -57.20 19.66
CA GLU A 19 -8.48 -56.61 19.09
C GLU A 19 -8.36 -56.83 17.58
N HIS A 20 -8.93 -57.91 17.02
CA HIS A 20 -8.88 -58.22 15.58
C HIS A 20 -10.10 -57.74 14.76
N MET A 21 -11.18 -57.26 15.39
CA MET A 21 -12.32 -56.63 14.71
C MET A 21 -12.29 -55.09 14.75
N GLY A 22 -11.16 -54.50 15.17
CA GLY A 22 -10.89 -53.07 15.17
C GLY A 22 -10.05 -52.56 13.99
N GLU A 23 -9.62 -53.41 13.06
CA GLU A 23 -8.87 -52.99 11.87
C GLU A 23 -9.79 -52.62 10.72
N GLY A 24 -10.33 -51.40 10.80
CA GLY A 24 -11.13 -50.79 9.73
C GLY A 24 -11.00 -49.27 9.66
N LYS A 25 -9.91 -48.70 10.21
CA LYS A 25 -9.52 -47.33 9.92
C LYS A 25 -8.15 -47.34 9.29
N GLU A 26 -8.14 -47.34 7.95
CA GLU A 26 -7.05 -46.74 7.19
C GLU A 26 -6.68 -45.43 7.87
N LYS A 27 -5.57 -45.42 8.62
CA LYS A 27 -4.81 -44.19 8.85
C LYS A 27 -4.25 -43.83 7.48
N ARG A 28 -5.08 -43.22 6.63
CA ARG A 28 -4.61 -42.29 5.62
C ARG A 28 -3.65 -41.39 6.37
N LYS A 29 -2.35 -41.52 6.07
CA LYS A 29 -1.35 -40.53 6.44
C LYS A 29 -2.01 -39.20 6.08
N GLY A 30 -2.43 -38.45 7.09
CA GLY A 30 -2.88 -37.10 6.87
C GLY A 30 -1.68 -36.41 6.27
N GLU A 31 -1.69 -36.23 4.95
CA GLU A 31 -1.03 -35.10 4.34
C GLU A 31 -1.42 -33.95 5.24
N GLN A 32 -0.44 -33.42 5.97
CA GLN A 32 -0.62 -32.19 6.70
C GLN A 32 -1.20 -31.24 5.67
N ALA A 33 -2.50 -30.96 5.81
CA ALA A 33 -3.16 -29.99 4.98
C ALA A 33 -2.41 -28.71 5.28
N GLN A 34 -1.43 -28.39 4.42
CA GLN A 34 -0.82 -27.08 4.34
C GLN A 34 -2.02 -26.16 4.42
N GLN A 35 -2.10 -25.39 5.51
CA GLN A 35 -3.21 -24.47 5.73
C GLN A 35 -3.29 -23.66 4.45
N ARG A 36 -4.23 -24.01 3.56
CA ARG A 36 -4.41 -23.27 2.32
C ARG A 36 -4.78 -21.90 2.82
N ILE A 37 -3.90 -20.93 2.59
CA ILE A 37 -4.15 -19.54 2.92
C ILE A 37 -5.28 -19.11 1.99
N VAL A 38 -6.52 -19.32 2.44
CA VAL A 38 -7.73 -18.93 1.71
C VAL A 38 -7.84 -17.42 1.91
N THR A 39 -7.45 -16.67 0.88
CA THR A 39 -7.69 -15.23 0.84
C THR A 39 -9.10 -15.02 0.29
N SER A 40 -9.94 -14.25 0.99
CA SER A 40 -11.24 -13.82 0.47
C SER A 40 -11.02 -12.96 -0.77
N TYR A 41 -11.54 -13.40 -1.92
CA TYR A 41 -11.47 -12.67 -3.19
C TYR A 41 -12.82 -11.98 -3.44
N ASP A 42 -12.81 -10.66 -3.56
CA ASP A 42 -14.01 -9.90 -3.91
C ASP A 42 -14.26 -9.99 -5.43
N PHE A 43 -15.24 -10.80 -5.83
CA PHE A 43 -15.64 -10.94 -7.23
C PHE A 43 -16.35 -9.70 -7.79
N LYS A 44 -16.83 -8.78 -6.95
CA LYS A 44 -17.48 -7.55 -7.39
C LYS A 44 -16.48 -6.50 -7.85
N HIS A 45 -15.28 -6.51 -7.27
CA HIS A 45 -14.15 -5.66 -7.66
C HIS A 45 -12.91 -6.53 -7.90
N PRO A 46 -12.83 -7.23 -9.04
CA PRO A 46 -11.67 -8.06 -9.32
C PRO A 46 -10.41 -7.20 -9.30
N ALA A 47 -9.43 -7.59 -8.48
CA ALA A 47 -8.13 -6.93 -8.42
C ALA A 47 -7.52 -6.97 -9.82
N ARG A 48 -7.43 -5.81 -10.48
CA ARG A 48 -6.92 -5.70 -11.85
C ARG A 48 -5.41 -5.91 -11.91
N VAL A 49 -4.71 -5.66 -10.81
CA VAL A 49 -3.26 -5.79 -10.70
C VAL A 49 -2.91 -7.01 -9.84
N ASN A 50 -1.98 -7.83 -10.33
CA ASN A 50 -1.50 -9.01 -9.61
C ASN A 50 -0.66 -8.62 -8.38
N LYS A 51 -0.70 -9.43 -7.31
CA LYS A 51 0.09 -9.20 -6.08
C LYS A 51 1.59 -9.09 -6.35
N ASP A 52 2.12 -9.86 -7.29
CA ASP A 52 3.54 -9.79 -7.67
C ASP A 52 3.90 -8.44 -8.33
N GLN A 53 2.96 -7.85 -9.08
CA GLN A 53 3.14 -6.53 -9.68
C GLN A 53 3.09 -5.44 -8.61
N LEU A 54 2.19 -5.54 -7.63
CA LEU A 54 2.15 -4.61 -6.50
C LEU A 54 3.46 -4.64 -5.71
N ARG A 55 3.99 -5.83 -5.43
CA ARG A 55 5.27 -5.98 -4.74
C ARG A 55 6.45 -5.42 -5.54
N THR A 56 6.39 -5.52 -6.87
CA THR A 56 7.38 -4.88 -7.75
C THR A 56 7.30 -3.36 -7.67
N LEU A 57 6.09 -2.80 -7.64
CA LEU A 57 5.88 -1.36 -7.46
C LEU A 57 6.34 -0.88 -6.10
N GLU A 58 6.07 -1.64 -5.03
CA GLU A 58 6.54 -1.35 -3.68
C GLU A 58 8.08 -1.26 -3.64
N ASN A 59 8.78 -2.30 -4.13
CA ASN A 59 10.25 -2.30 -4.18
C ASN A 59 10.82 -1.15 -5.02
N LEU A 60 10.14 -0.77 -6.10
CA LEU A 60 10.53 0.36 -6.95
C LEU A 60 10.40 1.67 -6.15
N HIS A 61 9.28 1.87 -5.46
CA HIS A 61 8.98 3.09 -4.72
C HIS A 61 9.69 3.18 -3.37
N ASP A 62 10.27 2.11 -2.85
CA ASP A 62 11.25 2.20 -1.77
C ASP A 62 12.47 3.03 -2.17
N ASN A 63 12.85 3.00 -3.45
CA ASN A 63 13.90 3.90 -3.94
C ASN A 63 13.42 5.35 -4.00
N PHE A 64 12.17 5.56 -4.42
CA PHE A 64 11.55 6.88 -4.41
C PHE A 64 11.48 7.46 -3.00
N ALA A 65 11.10 6.68 -1.99
CA ALA A 65 11.08 7.09 -0.59
C ALA A 65 12.46 7.56 -0.09
N ARG A 66 13.55 6.89 -0.49
CA ARG A 66 14.92 7.33 -0.19
C ARG A 66 15.28 8.66 -0.85
N LEU A 67 14.88 8.85 -2.12
CA LEU A 67 15.10 10.12 -2.83
C LEU A 67 14.28 11.26 -2.20
N LEU A 68 13.01 11.00 -1.88
CA LEU A 68 12.13 11.90 -1.15
C LEU A 68 12.74 12.32 0.19
N SER A 69 13.27 11.38 0.97
CA SER A 69 13.94 11.65 2.25
C SER A 69 15.07 12.67 2.06
N SER A 70 15.91 12.48 1.04
CA SER A 70 16.99 13.41 0.71
C SER A 70 16.45 14.79 0.29
N THR A 71 15.46 14.82 -0.58
CA THR A 71 14.84 16.05 -1.08
C THR A 71 14.16 16.84 0.05
N PHE A 72 13.40 16.18 0.90
CA PHE A 72 12.72 16.78 2.05
C PHE A 72 13.70 17.22 3.12
N SER A 73 14.74 16.42 3.40
CA SER A 73 15.81 16.82 4.32
C SER A 73 16.53 18.08 3.84
N GLY A 74 16.78 18.18 2.54
CA GLY A 74 17.37 19.36 1.91
C GLY A 74 16.47 20.59 2.01
N ALA A 75 15.16 20.44 1.77
CA ALA A 75 14.19 21.52 1.89
C ALA A 75 14.01 21.99 3.33
N MET A 76 13.95 21.06 4.29
CA MET A 76 13.78 21.36 5.72
C MET A 76 15.08 21.76 6.41
N ARG A 77 16.26 21.50 5.84
CA ARG A 77 17.55 21.66 6.55
C ARG A 77 17.53 20.93 7.91
N SER A 78 16.93 19.75 7.94
CA SER A 78 16.89 18.82 9.07
C SER A 78 16.79 17.40 8.50
N VAL A 79 17.06 16.38 9.31
CA VAL A 79 16.86 15.00 8.88
C VAL A 79 15.36 14.74 8.78
N VAL A 80 14.92 14.25 7.63
CA VAL A 80 13.55 13.81 7.36
C VAL A 80 13.64 12.39 6.79
N ASP A 81 13.01 11.45 7.49
CA ASP A 81 12.91 10.06 7.06
C ASP A 81 11.56 9.86 6.37
N VAL A 82 11.59 9.24 5.19
CA VAL A 82 10.40 8.89 4.41
C VAL A 82 10.43 7.39 4.14
N ASP A 83 9.37 6.71 4.58
CA ASP A 83 9.18 5.27 4.42
C ASP A 83 7.95 4.99 3.53
N THR A 84 7.99 3.92 2.75
CA THR A 84 6.79 3.40 2.08
C THR A 84 5.87 2.81 3.14
N ALA A 85 4.66 3.37 3.31
CA ALA A 85 3.70 2.90 4.30
C ALA A 85 2.93 1.67 3.78
N PHE A 86 2.36 1.76 2.59
CA PHE A 86 1.71 0.63 1.91
C PHE A 86 1.51 0.91 0.42
N VAL A 87 1.29 -0.16 -0.33
CA VAL A 87 0.82 -0.15 -1.73
C VAL A 87 -0.47 -0.97 -1.81
N ASP A 88 -1.56 -0.34 -2.22
CA ASP A 88 -2.89 -0.99 -2.29
C ASP A 88 -3.66 -0.59 -3.56
N GLN A 89 -4.79 -1.26 -3.80
CA GLN A 89 -5.73 -0.94 -4.87
C GLN A 89 -7.04 -0.42 -4.26
N THR A 90 -7.55 0.70 -4.76
CA THR A 90 -8.82 1.30 -4.33
C THR A 90 -9.55 1.86 -5.53
N THR A 91 -10.83 2.19 -5.38
CA THR A 91 -11.55 2.92 -6.42
C THR A 91 -11.11 4.38 -6.45
N TYR A 92 -11.16 5.01 -7.63
CA TYR A 92 -10.81 6.42 -7.76
C TYR A 92 -11.68 7.32 -6.85
N ALA A 93 -12.97 6.99 -6.70
CA ALA A 93 -13.86 7.70 -5.79
C ALA A 93 -13.39 7.65 -4.33
N GLU A 94 -13.00 6.49 -3.83
CA GLU A 94 -12.48 6.32 -2.47
C GLU A 94 -11.18 7.09 -2.27
N PHE A 95 -10.29 7.07 -3.27
CA PHE A 95 -9.06 7.88 -3.24
C PHE A 95 -9.37 9.37 -3.11
N ILE A 96 -10.23 9.94 -3.98
CA ILE A 96 -10.58 11.37 -3.91
C ILE A 96 -11.26 11.73 -2.58
N MET A 97 -12.12 10.86 -2.05
CA MET A 97 -12.76 11.07 -0.75
C MET A 97 -11.78 11.00 0.45
N SER A 98 -10.61 10.38 0.27
CA SER A 98 -9.58 10.30 1.31
C SER A 98 -8.74 11.59 1.42
N LEU A 99 -8.76 12.44 0.40
CA LEU A 99 -7.99 13.67 0.35
C LEU A 99 -8.62 14.77 1.23
N SER A 100 -7.77 15.61 1.82
CA SER A 100 -8.24 16.77 2.59
C SER A 100 -8.88 17.81 1.67
N ASN A 101 -9.85 18.58 2.17
CA ASN A 101 -10.37 19.75 1.47
C ASN A 101 -10.29 20.98 2.39
N PRO A 102 -9.38 21.94 2.14
CA PRO A 102 -8.50 22.05 0.96
C PRO A 102 -7.35 21.04 0.94
N SER A 103 -6.91 20.70 -0.28
CA SER A 103 -5.78 19.79 -0.56
C SER A 103 -4.59 20.54 -1.15
N CYS A 104 -3.45 19.86 -1.19
CA CYS A 104 -2.30 20.24 -2.00
C CYS A 104 -1.95 19.04 -2.88
N SER A 105 -2.78 18.82 -3.89
CA SER A 105 -2.63 17.70 -4.82
C SER A 105 -2.14 18.22 -6.18
N TYR A 106 -1.28 17.46 -6.83
CA TYR A 106 -0.83 17.75 -8.19
C TYR A 106 -1.24 16.62 -9.10
N GLN A 107 -1.92 16.96 -10.19
CA GLN A 107 -2.16 16.05 -11.30
C GLN A 107 -1.10 16.26 -12.38
N PHE A 108 -0.72 15.19 -13.06
CA PHE A 108 0.27 15.26 -14.14
C PHE A 108 0.13 14.08 -15.10
N THR A 109 0.74 14.23 -16.29
CA THR A 109 0.74 13.21 -17.34
C THR A 109 2.08 12.50 -17.40
N LEU A 110 2.05 11.18 -17.49
CA LEU A 110 3.20 10.27 -17.64
C LEU A 110 3.39 9.96 -19.13
N GLY A 111 4.43 10.53 -19.75
CA GLY A 111 4.90 10.14 -21.08
C GLY A 111 5.82 8.91 -21.00
N PRO A 112 5.82 8.00 -21.99
CA PRO A 112 5.03 7.99 -23.23
C PRO A 112 3.66 7.30 -23.10
N THR A 113 3.28 6.81 -21.91
CA THR A 113 2.07 6.00 -21.71
C THR A 113 0.77 6.80 -21.75
N SER A 114 0.85 8.13 -21.83
CA SER A 114 -0.29 9.07 -21.76
C SER A 114 -1.19 8.82 -20.53
N GLY A 115 -0.64 8.19 -19.50
CA GLY A 115 -1.35 7.93 -18.25
C GLY A 115 -1.37 9.18 -17.39
N GLN A 116 -2.45 9.41 -16.67
CA GLN A 116 -2.52 10.49 -15.69
C GLN A 116 -2.28 9.93 -14.29
N ALA A 117 -1.62 10.71 -13.44
CA ALA A 117 -1.38 10.38 -12.04
C ALA A 117 -1.55 11.61 -11.15
N ILE A 118 -1.74 11.35 -9.87
CA ILE A 118 -1.89 12.37 -8.83
C ILE A 118 -0.84 12.10 -7.75
N ILE A 119 -0.21 13.17 -7.26
CA ILE A 119 0.56 13.17 -6.03
C ILE A 119 -0.08 14.16 -5.05
N ASP A 120 -0.39 13.70 -3.84
CA ASP A 120 -0.97 14.54 -2.79
C ASP A 120 0.02 14.74 -1.64
N PHE A 121 0.09 15.97 -1.13
CA PHE A 121 0.82 16.28 0.08
C PHE A 121 -0.15 16.61 1.21
N ALA A 122 -0.07 15.86 2.30
CA ALA A 122 -0.84 16.14 3.49
C ALA A 122 -0.55 17.57 4.00
N MET A 123 -1.61 18.33 4.29
CA MET A 123 -1.52 19.74 4.70
C MET A 123 -0.55 20.00 5.87
N PRO A 124 -0.46 19.16 6.91
CA PRO A 124 0.54 19.35 7.97
C PRO A 124 1.99 19.33 7.45
N VAL A 125 2.30 18.45 6.50
CA VAL A 125 3.63 18.37 5.88
C VAL A 125 3.92 19.63 5.05
N VAL A 126 2.92 20.08 4.27
CA VAL A 126 3.00 21.33 3.50
C VAL A 126 3.31 22.52 4.40
N PHE A 127 2.57 22.68 5.51
CA PHE A 127 2.82 23.77 6.45
C PHE A 127 4.17 23.67 7.15
N ALA A 128 4.68 22.46 7.41
CA ALA A 128 6.03 22.28 7.94
C ALA A 128 7.09 22.86 6.99
N PHE A 129 6.98 22.57 5.69
CA PHE A 129 7.89 23.11 4.67
C PHE A 129 7.80 24.63 4.59
N VAL A 130 6.58 25.16 4.54
CA VAL A 130 6.32 26.60 4.49
C VAL A 130 6.94 27.30 5.70
N ASP A 131 6.64 26.85 6.92
CA ASP A 131 7.16 27.44 8.15
C ASP A 131 8.69 27.44 8.14
N ARG A 132 9.30 26.29 7.79
CA ARG A 132 10.75 26.14 7.77
C ARG A 132 11.43 27.03 6.75
N ILE A 133 10.85 27.18 5.56
CA ILE A 133 11.40 28.03 4.49
C ILE A 133 11.28 29.52 4.83
N PHE A 134 10.24 29.91 5.57
CA PHE A 134 10.10 31.27 6.11
C PHE A 134 10.87 31.52 7.41
N GLY A 135 11.72 30.57 7.84
CA GLY A 135 12.63 30.73 8.98
C GLY A 135 12.07 30.27 10.33
N GLY A 136 10.92 29.60 10.32
CA GLY A 136 10.32 28.96 11.48
C GLY A 136 11.00 27.64 11.87
N LYS A 137 10.38 26.94 12.82
CA LYS A 137 10.92 25.69 13.36
C LYS A 137 10.52 24.45 12.55
N GLY A 138 9.57 24.59 11.62
CA GLY A 138 8.96 23.48 10.89
C GLY A 138 7.77 22.87 11.64
N ALA A 139 7.07 23.68 12.46
CA ALA A 139 5.98 23.16 13.28
C ALA A 139 4.72 22.94 12.43
N SER A 140 4.23 21.70 12.42
CA SER A 140 2.98 21.32 11.73
C SER A 140 1.84 20.96 12.67
N GLN A 141 2.12 20.79 13.97
CA GLN A 141 1.12 20.32 14.93
C GLN A 141 0.05 21.38 15.22
N GLY A 142 -1.21 20.98 15.06
CA GLY A 142 -2.37 21.83 15.37
C GLY A 142 -2.74 22.84 14.28
N VAL A 143 -2.11 22.78 13.10
CA VAL A 143 -2.52 23.62 11.97
C VAL A 143 -3.74 22.99 11.29
N GLU A 144 -4.89 23.65 11.39
CA GLU A 144 -6.08 23.25 10.63
C GLU A 144 -5.84 23.37 9.12
N ALA A 145 -6.45 22.47 8.35
CA ALA A 145 -6.39 22.53 6.90
C ALA A 145 -7.01 23.86 6.41
N ARG A 146 -6.18 24.71 5.82
CA ARG A 146 -6.60 25.98 5.19
C ARG A 146 -6.00 26.10 3.80
N GLN A 147 -6.56 26.99 2.98
CA GLN A 147 -6.02 27.29 1.67
C GLN A 147 -4.62 27.91 1.80
N LEU A 148 -3.74 27.49 0.88
CA LEU A 148 -2.40 28.06 0.74
C LEU A 148 -2.48 29.42 0.06
N THR A 149 -1.65 30.36 0.51
CA THR A 149 -1.47 31.64 -0.15
C THR A 149 -0.64 31.48 -1.43
N PRO A 150 -0.69 32.44 -2.37
CA PRO A 150 0.11 32.36 -3.60
C PRO A 150 1.63 32.23 -3.36
N ILE A 151 2.14 32.80 -2.27
CA ILE A 151 3.57 32.69 -1.92
C ILE A 151 3.88 31.28 -1.41
N GLU A 152 3.01 30.71 -0.58
CA GLU A 152 3.13 29.33 -0.08
C GLU A 152 3.05 28.32 -1.23
N ILE A 153 2.14 28.52 -2.19
CA ILE A 153 2.06 27.73 -3.41
C ILE A 153 3.37 27.78 -4.20
N GLY A 154 3.96 28.98 -4.35
CA GLY A 154 5.25 29.14 -5.03
C GLY A 154 6.39 28.36 -4.35
N VAL A 155 6.38 28.29 -3.01
CA VAL A 155 7.33 27.50 -2.23
C VAL A 155 7.14 26.01 -2.49
N ILE A 156 5.91 25.51 -2.40
CA ILE A 156 5.62 24.09 -2.57
C ILE A 156 5.86 23.64 -4.00
N ASN A 157 5.51 24.43 -5.02
CA ASN A 157 5.79 24.13 -6.42
C ASN A 157 7.28 23.84 -6.67
N ARG A 158 8.18 24.54 -5.97
CA ARG A 158 9.63 24.29 -6.08
C ARG A 158 10.04 22.94 -5.50
N ILE A 159 9.42 22.53 -4.40
CA ILE A 159 9.64 21.22 -3.77
C ILE A 159 9.03 20.14 -4.67
N THR A 160 7.78 20.31 -5.10
CA THR A 160 7.08 19.37 -5.99
C THR A 160 7.86 19.13 -7.26
N LYS A 161 8.46 20.16 -7.88
CA LYS A 161 9.33 19.95 -9.05
C LYS A 161 10.45 18.96 -8.79
N ARG A 162 11.10 19.04 -7.62
CA ARG A 162 12.17 18.11 -7.25
C ARG A 162 11.62 16.70 -6.99
N VAL A 163 10.45 16.61 -6.36
CA VAL A 163 9.75 15.35 -6.15
C VAL A 163 9.42 14.66 -7.48
N ILE A 164 8.99 15.42 -8.49
CA ILE A 164 8.74 14.89 -9.83
C ILE A 164 10.03 14.38 -10.49
N GLU A 165 11.16 15.12 -10.38
CA GLU A 165 12.47 14.64 -10.86
C GLU A 165 12.87 13.31 -10.18
N ASP A 166 12.64 13.19 -8.87
CA ASP A 166 12.92 11.97 -8.11
C ASP A 166 12.01 10.80 -8.55
N LEU A 167 10.77 11.09 -8.95
CA LEU A 167 9.83 10.10 -9.48
C LEU A 167 10.26 9.61 -10.87
N GLU A 168 10.64 10.51 -11.77
CA GLU A 168 11.18 10.14 -13.09
C GLU A 168 12.42 9.25 -12.96
N ALA A 169 13.36 9.64 -12.10
CA ALA A 169 14.57 8.87 -11.82
C ALA A 169 14.28 7.49 -11.22
N THR A 170 13.20 7.37 -10.42
CA THR A 170 12.77 6.09 -9.88
C THR A 170 12.29 5.15 -10.99
N TRP A 171 11.55 5.66 -11.96
CA TRP A 171 10.99 4.85 -13.05
C TRP A 171 11.99 4.51 -14.16
N GLU A 172 13.06 5.31 -14.32
CA GLU A 172 14.08 5.19 -15.36
C GLU A 172 14.58 3.75 -15.62
N PRO A 173 14.86 2.89 -14.61
CA PRO A 173 15.33 1.52 -14.85
C PRO A 173 14.33 0.61 -15.58
N ILE A 174 13.04 0.92 -15.51
CA ILE A 174 11.96 0.14 -16.12
C ILE A 174 11.48 0.82 -17.41
N LEU A 175 11.19 2.11 -17.31
CA LEU A 175 10.69 2.93 -18.40
C LEU A 175 11.17 4.35 -18.17
N ARG A 176 11.78 4.95 -19.20
CA ARG A 176 12.10 6.37 -19.17
C ARG A 176 10.79 7.17 -19.26
N VAL A 177 10.31 7.60 -18.11
CA VAL A 177 9.11 8.42 -17.97
C VAL A 177 9.48 9.89 -18.05
N GLU A 178 8.67 10.66 -18.78
CA GLU A 178 8.73 12.12 -18.80
C GLU A 178 7.40 12.67 -18.28
N ILE A 179 7.44 13.45 -17.21
CA ILE A 179 6.27 14.00 -16.55
C ILE A 179 5.99 15.40 -17.09
N THR A 180 4.79 15.60 -17.64
CA THR A 180 4.32 16.87 -18.18
C THR A 180 3.01 17.31 -17.53
N ASP A 181 2.57 18.54 -17.84
CA ASP A 181 1.25 19.08 -17.47
C ASP A 181 0.98 19.00 -15.96
N ILE A 182 1.98 19.41 -15.16
CA ILE A 182 1.90 19.40 -13.70
C ILE A 182 1.04 20.57 -13.24
N GLU A 183 -0.14 20.27 -12.73
CA GLU A 183 -1.13 21.25 -12.30
C GLU A 183 -1.47 21.06 -10.82
N LEU A 184 -1.45 22.15 -10.06
CA LEU A 184 -1.88 22.15 -8.66
C LEU A 184 -3.40 22.24 -8.59
N GLU A 185 -4.00 21.32 -7.85
CA GLU A 185 -5.42 21.33 -7.49
C GLU A 185 -5.58 21.46 -5.97
N THR A 186 -6.38 22.45 -5.57
CA THR A 186 -6.67 22.71 -4.15
C THR A 186 -7.98 22.09 -3.69
N ASN A 187 -8.84 21.71 -4.63
CA ASN A 187 -10.10 21.01 -4.36
C ASN A 187 -10.06 19.63 -5.03
N PRO A 188 -10.03 18.53 -4.26
CA PRO A 188 -9.99 17.18 -4.82
C PRO A 188 -11.12 16.87 -5.80
N GLU A 189 -12.28 17.50 -5.66
CA GLU A 189 -13.46 17.25 -6.51
C GLU A 189 -13.25 17.66 -7.98
N PHE A 190 -12.27 18.53 -8.27
CA PHE A 190 -11.93 18.96 -9.63
C PHE A 190 -10.90 18.06 -10.31
N MET A 191 -10.18 17.22 -9.56
CA MET A 191 -9.32 16.21 -10.14
C MET A 191 -10.18 15.07 -10.69
N GLN A 192 -10.47 15.09 -11.99
CA GLN A 192 -11.29 14.08 -12.67
C GLN A 192 -10.51 13.43 -13.82
N ILE A 193 -9.38 12.79 -13.47
CA ILE A 193 -8.50 12.16 -14.46
C ILE A 193 -9.05 10.82 -15.01
N THR A 194 -10.00 10.20 -14.29
CA THR A 194 -10.63 8.94 -14.70
C THR A 194 -12.04 8.82 -14.11
N ALA A 195 -12.77 7.76 -14.49
CA ALA A 195 -14.09 7.50 -13.94
C ALA A 195 -14.02 7.07 -12.47
N ALA A 196 -15.00 7.50 -11.67
CA ALA A 196 -15.10 7.23 -10.23
C ALA A 196 -14.99 5.73 -9.85
N SER A 197 -15.47 4.83 -10.74
CA SER A 197 -15.46 3.39 -10.53
C SER A 197 -14.16 2.70 -10.97
N GLU A 198 -13.22 3.41 -11.59
CA GLU A 198 -11.96 2.82 -12.02
C GLU A 198 -11.07 2.49 -10.83
N ILE A 199 -10.35 1.37 -10.94
CA ILE A 199 -9.42 0.91 -9.91
C ILE A 199 -8.09 1.61 -10.15
N VAL A 200 -7.56 2.24 -9.09
CA VAL A 200 -6.27 2.91 -9.08
C VAL A 200 -5.33 2.25 -8.07
N ILE A 201 -4.03 2.39 -8.31
CA ILE A 201 -3.00 1.96 -7.36
C ILE A 201 -2.71 3.15 -6.45
N LEU A 202 -2.85 2.95 -5.15
CA LEU A 202 -2.53 3.92 -4.12
C LEU A 202 -1.21 3.55 -3.46
N MET A 203 -0.28 4.49 -3.41
CA MET A 203 0.99 4.36 -2.70
C MET A 203 1.05 5.44 -1.63
N ALA A 204 1.16 5.02 -0.37
CA ALA A 204 1.24 5.93 0.76
C ALA A 204 2.67 5.98 1.29
N PHE A 205 3.14 7.20 1.60
CA PHE A 205 4.46 7.43 2.18
C PHE A 205 4.30 8.10 3.54
N GLU A 206 5.00 7.58 4.55
CA GLU A 206 5.03 8.17 5.88
C GLU A 206 6.23 9.10 5.99
N VAL A 207 6.00 10.35 6.39
CA VAL A 207 7.05 11.38 6.56
C VAL A 207 7.28 11.63 8.05
N LYS A 208 8.52 11.41 8.51
CA LYS A 208 8.96 11.63 9.89
C LYS A 208 10.03 12.72 9.90
N ALA A 209 9.73 13.86 10.51
CA ALA A 209 10.59 15.05 10.55
C ALA A 209 10.82 15.54 11.98
#